data_AF-A0A8T4ZF66-F1
#
_entry.id   AF-A0A8T4ZF66-F1
#
_cell.length_a   1.000
_cell.length_b   1.000
_cell.length_c   1.000
_cell.angle_alpha   90.00
_cell.angle_beta   90.00
_cell.angle_gamma   90.00
#
_symmetry.space_group_name_H-M   'P 1'
#
loop_
_entity.id
_entity.type
_entity.pdbx_description
1 polymer ?
#
loop_
_entity_poly.entity_id
_entity_poly.type
_entity_poly.pdbx_seq_one_letter_code
_entity_poly.pdbx_strand_id
1 'polypeptide(L)'
;TNPITIITDKGIDRISPESLPWIPGMPFPIDPYVAEIRHFFECVLEDRKPLTDGEESKRSLEVVLAAAESAAIGKPVDLSLGG
;
A
#
# COMPACT_ATOMS: atom_id res chain seq x y z
N THR A 1 -1.78 -1.88 -17.21
CA THR A 1 -1.55 -1.60 -18.65
C THR A 1 -0.64 -2.67 -19.21
N ASN A 2 -0.90 -3.15 -20.43
CA ASN A 2 -0.03 -4.14 -21.06
C ASN A 2 1.35 -3.53 -21.34
N PRO A 3 2.46 -4.27 -21.10
CA PRO A 3 3.79 -3.79 -21.42
C PRO A 3 3.90 -3.45 -22.90
N ILE A 4 4.49 -2.30 -23.22
CA ILE A 4 4.66 -1.84 -24.59
C ILE A 4 5.96 -2.44 -25.13
N THR A 5 5.87 -3.15 -26.24
CA THR A 5 7.05 -3.68 -26.96
C THR A 5 7.48 -2.67 -28.00
N ILE A 6 8.75 -2.25 -27.96
CA ILE A 6 9.35 -1.36 -28.95
C ILE A 6 10.30 -2.20 -29.80
N ILE A 7 10.13 -2.14 -31.12
CA ILE A 7 11.00 -2.82 -32.08
C ILE A 7 11.71 -1.75 -32.89
N THR A 8 13.05 -1.78 -32.89
CA THR A 8 13.92 -0.85 -33.64
C THR A 8 14.93 -1.62 -34.49
N ASP A 9 15.59 -0.92 -35.42
CA ASP A 9 16.70 -1.44 -36.23
C ASP A 9 17.92 -1.86 -35.37
N LYS A 10 18.03 -1.32 -34.15
CA LYS A 10 19.07 -1.64 -33.17
C LYS A 10 18.72 -2.81 -32.25
N GLY A 11 17.48 -3.32 -32.29
CA GLY A 11 17.03 -4.44 -31.47
C GLY A 11 15.60 -4.30 -30.95
N ILE A 12 15.18 -5.30 -30.16
CA ILE A 12 13.87 -5.38 -29.51
C ILE A 12 14.03 -4.99 -28.04
N ASP A 13 13.23 -4.03 -27.57
CA ASP A 13 13.18 -3.61 -26.17
C ASP A 13 11.74 -3.69 -25.62
N ARG A 14 11.60 -4.01 -24.33
CA ARG A 14 10.30 -4.15 -23.67
C ARG A 14 10.24 -3.16 -22.51
N ILE A 15 9.47 -2.10 -22.69
CA ILE A 15 9.17 -1.16 -21.61
C ILE A 15 7.99 -1.73 -20.83
N SER A 16 8.30 -2.38 -19.72
CA SER A 16 7.34 -2.54 -18.64
C SER A 16 7.06 -1.13 -18.09
N PRO A 17 5.81 -0.71 -17.88
CA PRO A 17 5.59 0.50 -17.11
C PRO A 17 6.25 0.29 -15.75
N GLU A 18 6.94 1.30 -15.21
CA GLU A 18 7.69 1.29 -13.93
C GLU A 18 6.86 0.81 -12.71
N SER A 19 5.60 0.45 -12.94
CA SER A 19 4.61 -0.04 -12.02
C SER A 19 4.55 -1.57 -11.90
N LEU A 20 5.50 -2.35 -12.43
CA LEU A 20 5.55 -3.80 -12.14
C LEU A 20 6.15 -4.04 -10.75
N PRO A 21 5.69 -5.06 -9.99
CA PRO A 21 6.26 -5.38 -8.69
C PRO A 21 7.78 -5.60 -8.78
N TRP A 22 8.53 -4.99 -7.88
CA TRP A 22 10.00 -5.15 -7.88
C TRP A 22 10.47 -6.57 -7.52
N ILE A 23 9.60 -7.38 -6.90
CA ILE A 23 9.84 -8.79 -6.57
C ILE A 23 9.22 -9.71 -7.64
N PRO A 24 10.03 -10.56 -8.31
CA PRO A 24 9.52 -11.59 -9.21
C PRO A 24 8.57 -12.57 -8.49
N GLY A 25 7.39 -12.81 -9.06
CA GLY A 25 6.40 -13.76 -8.51
C GLY A 25 5.40 -13.16 -7.52
N MET A 26 5.42 -11.85 -7.29
CA MET A 26 4.35 -11.16 -6.56
C MET A 26 2.99 -11.36 -7.25
N PRO A 27 1.91 -11.63 -6.50
CA PRO A 27 0.59 -11.90 -7.07
C PRO A 27 -0.14 -10.61 -7.53
N PHE A 28 0.51 -9.46 -7.42
CA PHE A 28 -0.10 -8.17 -7.73
C PHE A 28 0.23 -7.73 -9.17
N PRO A 29 -0.76 -7.24 -9.92
CA PRO A 29 -0.55 -6.77 -11.30
C PRO A 29 0.19 -5.42 -11.38
N ILE A 30 0.23 -4.69 -10.26
CA ILE A 30 0.87 -3.38 -10.10
C ILE A 30 1.68 -3.40 -8.80
N ASP A 31 2.86 -2.79 -8.81
CA ASP A 31 3.67 -2.58 -7.62
C ASP A 31 2.83 -1.85 -6.54
N PRO A 32 2.75 -2.40 -5.32
CA PRO A 32 1.87 -1.87 -4.28
C PRO A 32 2.20 -0.42 -3.91
N TYR A 33 3.46 -0.01 -3.94
CA TYR A 33 3.86 1.37 -3.64
C TYR A 33 3.37 2.33 -4.71
N VAL A 34 3.47 1.93 -5.98
CA VAL A 34 2.95 2.74 -7.10
C VAL A 34 1.43 2.83 -7.05
N ALA A 35 0.75 1.74 -6.68
CA ALA A 35 -0.70 1.72 -6.51
C ALA A 35 -1.17 2.66 -5.40
N GLU A 36 -0.49 2.66 -4.25
CA GLU A 36 -0.82 3.51 -3.09
C GLU A 36 -0.62 5.00 -3.41
N ILE A 37 0.51 5.37 -4.02
CA ILE A 37 0.80 6.76 -4.40
C ILE A 37 -0.23 7.27 -5.41
N ARG A 38 -0.61 6.44 -6.39
CA ARG A 38 -1.64 6.79 -7.38
C ARG A 38 -3.00 7.02 -6.71
N HIS A 39 -3.40 6.13 -5.81
CA HIS A 39 -4.65 6.27 -5.07
C HIS A 39 -4.66 7.56 -4.25
N PHE A 40 -3.56 7.90 -3.57
CA PHE A 40 -3.47 9.14 -2.82
C PHE A 40 -3.58 10.38 -3.73
N PHE A 41 -2.90 10.37 -4.87
CA PHE A 41 -2.99 11.45 -5.86
C PHE A 41 -4.42 11.66 -6.37
N GLU A 42 -5.12 10.57 -6.72
CA GLU A 42 -6.54 10.62 -7.11
C GLU A 42 -7.42 11.16 -5.97
N CYS A 43 -7.11 10.81 -4.72
CA CYS A 43 -7.84 11.33 -3.57
C CYS A 43 -7.80 12.86 -3.50
N VAL A 44 -6.61 13.43 -3.74
CA VAL A 44 -6.41 14.88 -3.73
C VAL A 44 -7.11 15.55 -4.91
N LEU A 45 -7.03 14.95 -6.11
CA LEU A 45 -7.68 15.52 -7.30
C LEU A 45 -9.20 15.52 -7.23
N GLU A 46 -9.78 14.46 -6.67
CA GLU A 46 -11.22 14.21 -6.65
C GLU A 46 -11.90 14.64 -5.34
N ASP A 47 -11.14 15.20 -4.40
CA ASP A 47 -11.60 15.54 -3.05
C ASP A 47 -12.30 14.36 -2.34
N ARG A 48 -11.71 13.16 -2.48
CA ARG A 48 -12.20 11.92 -1.85
C ARG A 48 -11.33 11.52 -0.68
N LYS A 49 -11.93 10.82 0.29
CA LYS A 49 -11.22 10.30 1.45
C LYS A 49 -10.32 9.10 1.07
N PRO A 50 -9.03 9.10 1.44
CA PRO A 50 -8.17 7.93 1.27
C PRO A 50 -8.68 6.71 2.06
N LEU A 51 -8.39 5.50 1.55
CA LEU A 51 -8.68 4.25 2.26
C LEU A 51 -7.89 4.15 3.57
N THR A 52 -6.63 4.58 3.52
CA THR A 52 -5.74 4.66 4.68
C THR A 52 -5.47 6.12 4.99
N ASP A 53 -6.16 6.66 6.01
CA ASP A 53 -5.94 8.03 6.49
C ASP A 53 -5.17 8.04 7.83
N GLY A 54 -4.92 9.24 8.35
CA GLY A 54 -4.18 9.39 9.61
C GLY A 54 -4.92 8.78 10.81
N GLU A 55 -6.24 8.86 10.85
CA GLU A 55 -7.05 8.31 11.95
C GLU A 55 -7.12 6.78 11.89
N GLU A 56 -7.19 6.19 10.69
CA GLU A 56 -7.04 4.74 10.48
C GLU A 56 -5.67 4.25 10.95
N SER A 57 -4.61 4.98 10.60
CA SER A 57 -3.24 4.65 11.02
C SER A 57 -3.08 4.74 12.54
N LYS A 58 -3.71 5.73 13.18
CA LYS A 58 -3.73 5.90 14.63
C LYS A 58 -4.46 4.75 15.33
N ARG A 59 -5.62 4.34 14.83
CA ARG A 59 -6.37 3.16 15.33
C ARG A 59 -5.56 1.87 15.17
N SER A 60 -4.86 1.71 14.05
CA SER A 60 -3.97 0.56 13.83
C SER A 60 -2.80 0.54 14.83
N LEU A 61 -2.16 1.69 15.09
CA LEU A 61 -1.08 1.79 16.07
C LEU A 61 -1.56 1.45 17.49
N GLU A 62 -2.77 1.87 17.83
CA GLU A 62 -3.35 1.56 19.12
C GLU A 62 -3.46 0.05 19.38
N VAL A 63 -3.98 -0.70 18.40
CA VAL A 63 -4.10 -2.15 18.50
C VAL A 63 -2.72 -2.79 18.73
N VAL A 64 -1.68 -2.29 18.07
CA VAL A 64 -0.30 -2.78 18.26
C VAL A 64 0.19 -2.52 19.69
N LEU A 65 -0.08 -1.33 20.25
CA LEU A 65 0.30 -0.98 21.62
C LEU A 65 -0.44 -1.83 22.65
N ALA A 66 -1.75 -2.03 22.45
CA ALA A 66 -2.57 -2.90 23.29
C ALA A 66 -2.10 -4.36 23.24
N ALA A 67 -1.72 -4.86 22.06
CA ALA A 67 -1.15 -6.20 21.93
C ALA A 67 0.17 -6.34 22.71
N ALA A 68 1.04 -5.33 22.64
CA ALA A 68 2.29 -5.32 23.39
C ALA A 68 2.05 -5.29 24.92
N GLU A 69 1.07 -4.50 25.38
CA GLU A 69 0.68 -4.44 26.80
C GLU A 69 0.12 -5.78 27.27
N SER A 70 -0.83 -6.35 26.52
CA SER A 70 -1.43 -7.66 26.79
C SER A 70 -0.36 -8.75 26.92
N ALA A 71 0.63 -8.76 26.03
CA ALA A 71 1.75 -9.70 26.09
C ALA A 71 2.60 -9.53 27.35
N ALA A 72 2.80 -8.30 27.82
CA ALA A 72 3.58 -8.02 29.02
C ALA A 72 2.86 -8.45 30.31
N ILE A 73 1.55 -8.29 30.39
CA ILE A 73 0.76 -8.60 31.60
C ILE A 73 0.10 -10.00 31.57
N GLY A 74 0.09 -10.65 30.41
CA GLY A 74 -0.52 -11.96 30.19
C GLY A 74 -2.05 -11.95 30.28
N LYS A 75 -2.70 -10.84 29.96
CA LYS A 75 -4.16 -10.67 30.09
C LYS A 75 -4.70 -9.81 28.95
N PRO A 76 -5.97 -9.99 28.54
CA PRO A 76 -6.65 -9.08 27.63
C PRO A 76 -6.61 -7.63 28.15
N VAL A 77 -6.49 -6.68 27.24
CA VAL A 77 -6.58 -5.25 27.51
C VAL A 77 -7.64 -4.63 26.61
N ASP A 78 -8.28 -3.57 27.08
CA ASP A 78 -9.24 -2.80 26.29
C ASP A 78 -8.53 -1.76 25.42
N LEU A 79 -9.10 -1.46 24.25
CA LEU A 79 -8.63 -0.35 23.42
C LEU A 79 -9.11 0.98 24.04
N SER A 80 -8.16 1.90 24.23
CA SER A 80 -8.29 3.18 24.93
C SER A 80 -8.92 4.32 24.10
N LEU A 81 -8.72 4.33 22.79
CA LEU A 81 -9.38 5.18 21.80
C LEU A 81 -10.66 4.45 21.41
N GLY A 82 -11.66 4.54 22.29
CA GLY A 82 -13.01 4.13 21.94
C GLY A 82 -13.40 4.73 20.59
N GLY A 83 -13.94 3.89 19.70
CA GLY A 83 -14.42 4.31 18.38
C GLY A 83 -15.55 5.34 18.45
#